data_AF-A0A933IDQ5-F1
#
_entry.id   AF-A0A933IDQ5-F1
#
_cell.length_a   1.000
_cell.length_b   1.000
_cell.length_c   1.000
_cell.angle_alpha   90.00
_cell.angle_beta   90.00
_cell.angle_gamma   90.00
#
_symmetry.space_group_name_H-M   'P 1'
#
loop_
_entity.id
_entity.type
_entity.pdbx_description
1 polymer ?
#
loop_
_entity_poly.entity_id
_entity_poly.type
_entity_poly.pdbx_seq_one_letter_code
_entity_poly.pdbx_strand_id
1 'polypeptide(L)' 'MNTDFSGRAPGQESWRLAPSDIAELVLHLLAHDPRSLPSRVEIRPTQPPKKG' A
#
# COMPACT_ATOMS: atom_id res chain seq x y z
N MET A 1 -12.92 -2.24 -13.72
CA MET A 1 -13.42 -3.38 -12.92
C MET A 1 -12.67 -3.37 -11.60
N ASN A 2 -13.36 -3.35 -10.47
CA ASN A 2 -12.73 -3.47 -9.17
C ASN A 2 -12.97 -4.91 -8.70
N THR A 3 -11.91 -5.71 -8.64
CA THR A 3 -11.98 -7.08 -8.14
C THR A 3 -11.73 -7.04 -6.65
N ASP A 4 -12.75 -7.30 -5.85
CA ASP A 4 -12.63 -7.37 -4.38
C ASP A 4 -11.85 -8.63 -3.98
N PHE A 5 -10.52 -8.53 -4.01
CA PHE A 5 -9.67 -9.50 -3.34
C PHE A 5 -10.02 -9.45 -1.85
N SER A 6 -10.48 -10.57 -1.28
CA SER A 6 -10.97 -10.74 0.10
C SER A 6 -12.42 -10.34 0.43
N GLY A 7 -13.26 -10.02 -0.57
CA GLY A 7 -14.71 -9.89 -0.39
C GLY A 7 -15.17 -8.66 0.43
N ARG A 8 -14.33 -7.62 0.53
CA ARG A 8 -14.64 -6.36 1.21
C ARG A 8 -14.55 -5.20 0.23
N ALA A 9 -15.58 -4.36 0.22
CA ALA A 9 -15.66 -3.20 -0.65
C ALA A 9 -14.58 -2.15 -0.30
N PRO A 10 -14.06 -1.40 -1.30
CA PRO A 10 -13.13 -0.29 -1.07
C PRO A 10 -13.75 0.74 -0.13
N GLY A 11 -13.00 1.18 0.89
CA GLY A 11 -13.41 2.25 1.81
C GLY A 11 -13.98 1.81 3.16
N GLN A 12 -14.21 0.51 3.38
CA GLN A 12 -14.67 0.03 4.70
C GLN A 12 -13.59 0.14 5.81
N GLU A 13 -12.31 0.04 5.46
CA GLU A 13 -11.21 0.08 6.44
C GLU A 13 -10.09 1.03 5.97
N SER A 14 -10.31 2.34 6.11
CA SER A 14 -9.38 3.40 5.69
C SER A 14 -8.02 3.37 6.40
N TRP A 15 -7.90 2.62 7.50
CA TRP A 15 -6.67 2.49 8.27
C TRP A 15 -5.74 1.39 7.70
N ARG A 16 -6.25 0.50 6.85
CA ARG A 16 -5.49 -0.64 6.34
C ARG A 16 -4.92 -0.31 4.96
N LEU A 17 -3.74 -0.84 4.65
CA LEU A 17 -3.19 -0.75 3.31
C LEU A 17 -4.08 -1.50 2.31
N ALA A 18 -4.43 -0.83 1.22
CA ALA A 18 -5.10 -1.41 0.08
C ALA A 18 -4.07 -1.96 -0.93
N PRO A 19 -4.48 -2.87 -1.83
CA PRO A 19 -3.61 -3.33 -2.92
C PRO A 19 -3.04 -2.19 -3.78
N SER A 20 -3.79 -1.09 -3.94
CA SER A 20 -3.37 0.12 -4.64
C SER A 20 -2.14 0.77 -4.01
N ASP A 21 -2.02 0.78 -2.68
CA ASP A 21 -0.91 1.41 -1.98
C ASP A 21 0.40 0.66 -2.25
N ILE A 22 0.32 -0.67 -2.40
CA ILE A 22 1.46 -1.51 -2.77
C ILE A 22 1.83 -1.30 -4.24
N ALA A 23 0.83 -1.18 -5.13
CA ALA A 23 1.08 -0.92 -6.54
C ALA A 23 1.81 0.43 -6.75
N GLU A 24 1.37 1.48 -6.04
CA GLU A 24 2.02 2.79 -6.06
C GLU A 24 3.46 2.71 -5.54
N LEU A 25 3.70 1.98 -4.44
CA LEU A 25 5.05 1.75 -3.91
C LEU A 25 5.97 1.10 -4.95
N VAL A 26 5.49 0.07 -5.66
CA VAL A 26 6.28 -0.59 -6.72
C VAL A 26 6.62 0.38 -7.84
N LEU A 27 5.67 1.21 -8.27
CA LEU A 27 5.93 2.24 -9.30
C LEU A 27 7.00 3.24 -8.84
N HIS A 28 6.95 3.68 -7.59
CA HIS A 28 7.98 4.55 -7.02
C HIS A 28 9.36 3.89 -7.01
N LEU A 29 9.44 2.59 -6.69
CA LEU A 29 10.72 1.87 -6.72
C LEU A 29 11.28 1.73 -8.13
N LEU A 30 10.43 1.52 -9.13
CA LEU A 30 10.84 1.47 -10.54
C LEU A 30 11.32 2.83 -11.06
N ALA A 31 10.75 3.93 -10.55
CA ALA A 31 11.11 5.30 -10.90
C ALA A 31 12.24 5.89 -10.03
N HIS A 32 12.80 5.11 -9.10
CA HIS A 32 13.83 5.56 -8.15
C HIS A 32 15.17 5.88 -8.82
N ASP A 33 15.98 6.75 -8.22
CA ASP A 33 17.28 7.15 -8.78
C ASP A 33 18.21 5.93 -8.93
N PRO A 34 18.74 5.66 -10.15
CA PRO A 34 19.50 4.46 -10.45
C PRO A 34 20.86 4.38 -9.74
N ARG A 35 21.35 5.47 -9.14
CA ARG A 35 22.59 5.48 -8.35
C ARG A 35 22.42 4.85 -6.97
N SER A 36 21.20 4.52 -6.58
CA SER A 36 20.92 3.85 -5.33
C SER A 36 19.91 2.72 -5.55
N LEU A 37 20.17 1.55 -4.97
CA LEU A 37 19.29 0.40 -5.10
C LEU A 37 18.64 0.09 -3.75
N PRO A 38 17.32 0.29 -3.60
CA PRO A 38 16.61 -0.13 -2.41
C PRO A 38 16.61 -1.66 -2.31
N SER A 39 17.18 -2.21 -1.24
CA SER A 39 17.25 -3.67 -1.02
C SER A 39 16.08 -4.22 -0.22
N ARG A 40 15.43 -3.39 0.61
CA ARG A 40 14.26 -3.74 1.42
C ARG A 40 13.41 -2.51 1.69
N VAL A 41 12.10 -2.68 1.57
CA VAL A 41 11.12 -1.65 1.96
C VAL A 41 10.11 -2.27 2.91
N GLU A 42 9.88 -1.57 4.02
CA GLU A 42 8.81 -1.89 4.96
C GLU A 42 7.78 -0.78 4.91
N ILE A 43 6.51 -1.15 4.70
CA ILE A 43 5.39 -0.22 4.64
C ILE A 43 4.36 -0.60 5.69
N ARG A 44 3.79 0.43 6.33
CA ARG A 44 2.76 0.30 7.35
C ARG A 44 1.81 1.49 7.28
N PRO A 45 0.54 1.32 7.66
CA PRO A 45 -0.35 2.46 7.82
C PRO A 45 0.21 3.48 8.81
N THR A 46 -0.01 4.76 8.53
CA THR A 46 0.39 5.86 9.41
C THR A 46 -0.56 6.02 10.60
N GLN A 47 -1.85 5.69 10.40
CA GLN A 47 -2.85 5.66 11.47
C GLN A 47 -3.15 4.22 11.86
N PRO A 48 -2.94 3.84 13.14
CA PRO A 48 -3.44 2.56 13.65
C PRO A 48 -4.98 2.55 13.63
N PRO A 49 -5.62 1.37 13.63
CA PRO A 49 -7.07 1.29 13.75
C PRO A 49 -7.51 2.03 15.01
N LYS A 50 -8.51 2.91 14.88
CA LYS A 50 -9.11 3.57 16.05
C LYS A 50 -9.68 2.46 16.95
N LYS A 51 -9.09 2.29 18.15
CA LYS A 51 -9.72 1.48 19.18
C LYS A 51 -10.99 2.21 19.62
N GLY A 52 -12.13 1.59 19.39
CA GLY A 52 -13.38 1.94 20.06
C GLY A 52 -13.31 1.59 21.54
#